data_AF-A0A936CTZ6-F1
#
_entry.id   AF-A0A936CTZ6-F1
#
_cell.length_a   1.000
_cell.length_b   1.000
_cell.length_c   1.000
_cell.angle_alpha   90.00
_cell.angle_beta   90.00
_cell.angle_gamma   90.00
#
_symmetry.space_group_name_H-M   'P 1'
#
loop_
_entity.id
_entity.type
_entity.pdbx_description
1 polymer ?
#
loop_
_entity_poly.entity_id
_entity_poly.type
_entity_poly.pdbx_seq_one_letter_code
_entity_poly.pdbx_strand_id
1 'polypeptide(L)'
;MLVAALVAFGTFYVVCHFLPVLVIALIAAKLVPSGDMSRVPALQLALLVWWVIAMYATIRRTAIAANAYAVQGMSFWEAHGTAGATLKAELSFLPVVGRWFARRD
;
A
#
# COMPACT_ATOMS: atom_id res chain seq x y z
N MET A 1 -15.87 15.65 10.60
CA MET A 1 -16.09 14.54 9.63
C MET A 1 -14.79 13.98 9.06
N LEU A 2 -13.84 14.83 8.63
CA LEU A 2 -12.56 14.36 8.05
C LEU A 2 -11.74 13.44 8.97
N VAL A 3 -11.61 13.77 10.26
CA VAL A 3 -10.88 12.94 11.23
C VAL A 3 -11.49 11.54 11.35
N ALA A 4 -12.82 11.45 11.42
CA ALA A 4 -13.51 10.16 11.46
C ALA A 4 -13.31 9.35 10.17
N ALA A 5 -13.33 10.02 9.01
CA ALA A 5 -13.05 9.39 7.72
C ALA A 5 -11.60 8.88 7.63
N LEU A 6 -10.62 9.65 8.12
CA LEU A 6 -9.22 9.22 8.21
C LEU A 6 -9.08 7.96 9.06
N VAL A 7 -9.74 7.90 10.22
CA VAL A 7 -9.73 6.72 11.10
C VAL A 7 -10.38 5.52 10.40
N ALA A 8 -11.55 5.69 9.79
CA ALA A 8 -12.28 4.62 9.13
C ALA A 8 -11.50 4.03 7.95
N PHE A 9 -11.07 4.87 7.00
CA PHE A 9 -10.28 4.42 5.85
C PHE A 9 -8.90 3.91 6.27
N GLY A 10 -8.25 4.55 7.25
CA GLY A 10 -6.96 4.11 7.77
C GLY A 10 -7.04 2.70 8.33
N THR A 11 -8.05 2.44 9.16
CA THR A 11 -8.31 1.10 9.72
C THR A 11 -8.57 0.09 8.62
N PHE A 12 -9.45 0.43 7.67
CA PHE A 12 -9.78 -0.44 6.53
C PHE A 12 -8.55 -0.81 5.69
N TYR A 13 -7.72 0.16 5.31
CA TYR A 13 -6.53 -0.12 4.49
C TYR A 13 -5.43 -0.86 5.24
N VAL A 14 -5.25 -0.59 6.54
CA VAL A 14 -4.32 -1.38 7.36
C VAL A 14 -4.75 -2.85 7.40
N VAL A 15 -6.03 -3.11 7.66
CA VAL A 15 -6.56 -4.49 7.73
C VAL A 15 -6.48 -5.18 6.37
N CYS A 16 -6.93 -4.53 5.31
CA CYS A 16 -7.04 -5.18 4.01
C CYS A 16 -5.70 -5.30 3.26
N HIS A 17 -4.74 -4.40 3.48
CA HIS A 17 -3.55 -4.30 2.63
C HIS A 17 -2.25 -4.45 3.42
N PHE A 18 -2.15 -3.87 4.61
CA PHE A 18 -0.92 -3.94 5.40
C PHE A 18 -0.78 -5.26 6.16
N LEU A 19 -1.85 -5.71 6.81
CA LEU A 19 -1.84 -6.94 7.63
C LEU A 19 -1.48 -8.20 6.82
N PRO A 20 -2.08 -8.47 5.64
CA PRO A 20 -1.76 -9.66 4.87
C PRO A 20 -0.30 -9.68 4.43
N VAL A 21 0.25 -8.52 4.07
CA VAL A 21 1.64 -8.47 3.62
C VAL A 21 2.63 -8.55 4.77
N LEU A 22 2.31 -7.97 5.94
CA LEU A 22 3.07 -8.20 7.17
C LEU A 22 3.17 -9.70 7.47
N VAL A 23 2.06 -10.43 7.38
CA VAL A 23 2.03 -11.88 7.61
C VAL A 23 2.93 -12.61 6.61
N ILE A 24 2.85 -12.28 5.31
CA ILE A 24 3.71 -12.88 4.28
C ILE A 24 5.19 -12.57 4.55
N ALA A 25 5.53 -11.34 4.92
CA ALA A 25 6.90 -10.93 5.22
C ALA A 25 7.47 -11.69 6.43
N LEU A 26 6.66 -11.89 7.48
CA LEU A 26 7.05 -12.67 8.66
C LEU A 26 7.27 -14.15 8.33
N ILE A 27 6.40 -14.74 7.50
CA ILE A 27 6.58 -16.13 7.03
C ILE A 27 7.87 -16.23 6.19
N ALA A 28 8.07 -15.30 5.24
CA ALA A 28 9.25 -15.28 4.39
C ALA A 28 10.54 -15.15 5.23
N ALA A 29 10.55 -14.29 6.26
CA ALA A 29 11.68 -14.14 7.16
C ALA A 29 12.02 -15.41 7.94
N LYS A 30 11.03 -16.25 8.26
CA LYS A 30 11.22 -17.56 8.93
C LYS A 30 11.72 -18.64 7.98
N LEU A 31 11.50 -18.49 6.67
CA LEU A 31 11.90 -19.45 5.65
C LEU A 31 13.32 -19.23 5.11
N VAL A 32 13.99 -18.11 5.45
CA VAL A 32 15.38 -17.86 5.06
C VAL A 32 16.30 -18.76 5.90
N PRO A 33 16.98 -19.77 5.31
CA PRO A 33 17.94 -20.59 6.05
C PRO A 33 19.09 -19.70 6.51
N SER A 34 19.50 -19.84 7.77
CA SER A 34 20.58 -19.09 8.44
C SER A 34 21.98 -19.26 7.80
N GLY A 35 22.11 -19.97 6.68
CA GLY A 35 23.38 -20.41 6.10
C GLY A 35 24.00 -19.49 5.05
N ASP A 36 23.27 -18.55 4.44
CA ASP A 36 23.81 -17.66 3.39
C ASP A 36 23.71 -16.18 3.77
N MET A 37 24.61 -15.78 4.67
CA MET A 37 24.72 -14.42 5.22
C MET A 37 25.12 -13.37 4.17
N SER A 38 25.55 -13.79 2.98
CA SER A 38 26.02 -12.89 1.91
C SER A 38 24.89 -12.08 1.24
N ARG A 39 23.66 -12.60 1.24
CA ARG A 39 22.47 -11.97 0.61
C ARG A 39 21.53 -11.29 1.61
N VAL A 40 21.78 -11.47 2.90
CA VAL A 40 20.98 -10.91 3.99
C VAL A 40 20.89 -9.38 3.92
N PRO A 41 21.95 -8.61 3.62
CA PRO A 41 21.85 -7.15 3.56
C PRO A 41 20.97 -6.65 2.42
N ALA A 42 21.05 -7.27 1.24
CA ALA A 42 20.26 -6.89 0.08
C ALA A 42 18.78 -7.25 0.25
N LEU A 43 18.48 -8.41 0.85
CA LEU A 43 17.11 -8.82 1.16
C LEU A 43 16.49 -7.92 2.24
N GLN A 44 17.24 -7.61 3.30
CA GLN A 44 16.77 -6.69 4.35
C GLN A 44 16.52 -5.28 3.80
N LEU A 45 17.41 -4.78 2.93
CA LEU A 45 17.21 -3.49 2.26
C LEU A 45 15.97 -3.52 1.36
N ALA A 46 15.77 -4.58 0.57
CA ALA A 46 14.58 -4.73 -0.27
C ALA A 46 13.29 -4.78 0.55
N LEU A 47 13.28 -5.50 1.68
CA LEU A 47 12.15 -5.54 2.61
C LEU A 47 11.90 -4.16 3.23
N LEU A 48 12.94 -3.43 3.63
CA LEU A 48 12.83 -2.09 4.19
C LEU A 48 12.24 -1.10 3.17
N VAL A 49 12.76 -1.10 1.93
CA VAL A 49 12.23 -0.27 0.83
C VAL A 49 10.78 -0.61 0.55
N TRP A 50 10.45 -1.91 0.50
CA TRP A 50 9.09 -2.37 0.33
C TRP A 50 8.17 -1.88 1.46
N TRP A 51 8.63 -1.95 2.71
CA TRP A 51 7.88 -1.47 3.90
C TRP A 51 7.57 0.02 3.82
N VAL A 52 8.56 0.83 3.44
CA VAL A 52 8.39 2.28 3.28
C VAL A 52 7.36 2.58 2.21
N ILE A 53 7.41 1.90 1.07
CA ILE A 53 6.44 2.05 -0.03
C ILE A 53 5.04 1.65 0.43
N ALA A 54 4.90 0.53 1.15
CA ALA A 54 3.61 0.04 1.65
C ALA A 54 2.97 1.01 2.67
N MET A 55 3.76 1.53 3.61
CA MET A 55 3.29 2.54 4.56
C MET A 55 2.87 3.83 3.84
N TYR A 56 3.71 4.33 2.94
CA TYR A 56 3.42 5.54 2.16
C TYR A 56 2.12 5.38 1.37
N ALA A 57 1.97 4.27 0.63
CA ALA A 57 0.79 3.98 -0.16
C ALA A 57 -0.49 3.94 0.70
N THR A 58 -0.45 3.25 1.86
CA THR A 58 -1.58 3.20 2.79
C THR A 58 -1.96 4.57 3.34
N ILE A 59 -0.96 5.37 3.77
CA ILE A 59 -1.20 6.71 4.31
C ILE A 59 -1.79 7.63 3.22
N ARG A 60 -1.20 7.64 2.03
CA ARG A 60 -1.71 8.46 0.91
C ARG A 60 -3.10 8.04 0.47
N ARG A 61 -3.36 6.74 0.32
CA ARG A 61 -4.69 6.26 -0.04
C ARG A 61 -5.74 6.65 1.00
N THR A 62 -5.39 6.57 2.28
CA THR A 62 -6.25 7.00 3.39
C THR A 62 -6.59 8.47 3.28
N ALA A 63 -5.59 9.33 3.05
CA ALA A 63 -5.80 10.77 2.91
C ALA A 63 -6.69 11.12 1.71
N ILE A 64 -6.46 10.51 0.54
CA ILE A 64 -7.26 10.74 -0.66
C ILE A 64 -8.71 10.28 -0.44
N ALA A 65 -8.91 9.08 0.11
CA ALA A 65 -10.25 8.54 0.36
C ALA A 65 -11.01 9.35 1.41
N ALA A 66 -10.35 9.74 2.50
CA ALA A 66 -10.95 10.54 3.55
C ALA A 66 -11.36 11.93 3.04
N ASN A 67 -10.55 12.54 2.17
CA ASN A 67 -10.89 13.81 1.54
C ASN A 67 -12.08 13.67 0.57
N ALA A 68 -12.05 12.67 -0.29
CA ALA A 68 -13.15 12.36 -1.22
C ALA A 68 -14.48 12.12 -0.47
N TYR A 69 -14.44 11.39 0.64
CA TYR A 69 -15.62 11.13 1.46
C TYR A 69 -16.09 12.37 2.24
N ALA A 70 -15.20 12.98 3.04
CA ALA A 70 -15.59 13.99 4.01
C ALA A 70 -15.71 15.40 3.44
N VAL A 71 -15.04 15.70 2.32
CA VAL A 71 -15.03 17.03 1.69
C VAL A 71 -15.83 17.03 0.39
N GLN A 72 -15.71 15.98 -0.42
CA GLN A 72 -16.42 15.90 -1.71
C GLN A 72 -17.78 15.19 -1.60
N GLY A 73 -18.12 14.66 -0.42
CA GLY A 73 -19.43 14.05 -0.15
C GLY A 73 -19.66 12.71 -0.87
N MET A 74 -18.59 12.05 -1.35
CA MET A 74 -18.71 10.75 -2.00
C MET A 74 -19.12 9.67 -0.99
N SER A 75 -19.80 8.62 -1.47
CA SER A 75 -20.03 7.42 -0.64
C SER A 75 -18.70 6.71 -0.32
N PHE A 76 -18.71 5.84 0.68
CA PHE A 76 -17.50 5.13 1.12
C PHE A 76 -16.81 4.37 -0.02
N TRP A 77 -17.58 3.64 -0.82
CA TRP A 77 -17.06 2.80 -1.91
C TRP A 77 -16.60 3.63 -3.12
N GLU A 78 -17.27 4.75 -3.42
CA GLU A 78 -16.83 5.69 -4.46
C GLU A 78 -15.52 6.37 -4.07
N ALA A 79 -15.41 6.83 -2.82
CA ALA A 79 -14.17 7.41 -2.29
C ALA A 79 -13.03 6.39 -2.28
N HIS A 80 -13.31 5.12 -1.96
CA HIS A 80 -12.35 4.02 -2.02
C HIS A 80 -11.84 3.76 -3.45
N GLY A 81 -12.75 3.70 -4.42
CA GLY A 81 -12.42 3.51 -5.84
C GLY A 81 -11.60 4.67 -6.38
N THR A 82 -12.03 5.90 -6.12
CA THR A 82 -11.34 7.13 -6.52
C THR A 82 -9.93 7.19 -5.93
N ALA A 83 -9.77 6.90 -4.64
CA ALA A 83 -8.46 6.87 -4.01
C ALA A 83 -7.51 5.82 -4.62
N GLY A 84 -8.04 4.67 -5.03
CA GLY A 84 -7.27 3.65 -5.75
C GLY A 84 -6.80 4.14 -7.12
N ALA A 85 -7.69 4.76 -7.89
CA ALA A 85 -7.38 5.31 -9.21
C ALA A 85 -6.35 6.46 -9.12
N THR A 86 -6.54 7.39 -8.18
CA THR A 86 -5.62 8.51 -7.96
C THR A 86 -4.25 8.02 -7.52
N LEU A 87 -4.17 7.11 -6.54
CA LEU A 87 -2.89 6.57 -6.10
C LEU A 87 -2.19 5.79 -7.21
N LYS A 88 -2.94 5.05 -8.04
CA LYS A 88 -2.38 4.38 -9.22
C LYS A 88 -1.79 5.38 -10.21
N ALA A 89 -2.49 6.49 -10.47
CA ALA A 89 -1.99 7.56 -11.33
C ALA A 89 -0.73 8.22 -10.74
N GLU A 90 -0.73 8.52 -9.43
CA GLU A 90 0.44 9.05 -8.72
C GLU A 90 1.64 8.11 -8.80
N LEU A 91 1.45 6.79 -8.78
CA LEU A 91 2.53 5.79 -8.82
C LEU A 91 2.87 5.29 -10.23
N SER A 92 2.18 5.79 -11.26
CA SER A 92 2.34 5.32 -12.65
C SER A 92 3.74 5.59 -13.23
N PHE A 93 4.47 6.56 -12.67
CA PHE A 93 5.86 6.85 -13.04
C PHE A 93 6.83 5.73 -12.65
N LEU A 94 6.45 4.80 -11.76
CA LEU A 94 7.27 3.65 -11.41
C LEU A 94 7.25 2.64 -12.57
N PRO A 95 8.40 2.35 -13.22
CA PRO A 95 8.46 1.51 -14.42
C PRO A 95 7.91 0.07 -14.24
N VAL A 96 7.91 -0.42 -12.99
CA VAL A 96 7.36 -1.74 -12.63
C VAL A 96 5.82 -1.70 -12.62
N VAL A 97 5.24 -0.59 -12.18
CA VAL A 97 3.79 -0.38 -12.12
C VAL A 97 3.25 -0.15 -13.54
N GLY A 98 3.90 0.71 -14.33
CA GLY A 98 3.55 0.94 -15.73
C GLY A 98 3.57 -0.33 -16.59
N ARG A 99 4.59 -1.20 -16.42
CA ARG A 99 4.70 -2.48 -17.16
C ARG A 99 3.66 -3.52 -16.76
N TRP A 100 3.17 -3.50 -15.53
CA TRP A 100 2.10 -4.40 -15.09
C TRP A 100 0.74 -4.02 -15.67
N PHE A 101 0.55 -2.73 -15.99
CA PHE A 101 -0.67 -2.22 -16.62
C PHE A 101 -0.66 -2.30 -18.15
N ALA A 102 0.49 -2.11 -18.80
CA ALA A 102 0.61 -2.27 -20.26
C ALA A 102 0.34 -3.70 -20.77
N ARG A 103 0.14 -4.68 -19.87
CA ARG A 103 -0.23 -6.07 -20.23
C ARG A 103 -1.70 -6.41 -19.99
N ARG A 104 -2.51 -5.45 -19.51
CA ARG A 104 -3.94 -5.66 -19.21
C ARG A 104 -4.89 -4.95 -20.17
N ASP A 105 -4.34 -4.29 -21.19
CA ASP A 105 -5.04 -3.80 -22.37
C ASP A 105 -4.67 -4.70 -23.55
#